data_AF-A0A527XB15-F1
#
_entry.id   AF-A0A527XB15-F1
#
_cell.length_a   1.000
_cell.length_b   1.000
_cell.length_c   1.000
_cell.angle_alpha   90.00
_cell.angle_beta   90.00
_cell.angle_gamma   90.00
#
_symmetry.space_group_name_H-M   'P 1'
#
loop_
_entity.id
_entity.type
_entity.pdbx_description
1 polymer ?
#
loop_
_entity_poly.entity_id
_entity_poly.type
_entity_poly.pdbx_seq_one_letter_code
_entity_poly.pdbx_strand_id
1 'polypeptide(L)' 'DKPTAGTIRFRGEAITGKAEAELKPARRDMQVVFQDPYGSFDPRQKVEKLVAEPLHLLEKQPTQAERREM' A
#
# COMPACT_ATOMS: atom_id res chain seq x y z
N ASP A 1 -6.88 10.19 11.15
CA ASP A 1 -7.59 10.05 12.44
C ASP A 1 -7.52 8.63 12.97
N LYS A 2 -7.57 8.46 14.29
CA LYS A 2 -7.71 7.15 14.93
C LYS A 2 -9.20 6.92 15.26
N PRO A 3 -9.73 5.69 15.11
CA PRO A 3 -11.10 5.40 15.50
C PRO A 3 -11.35 5.73 16.97
N THR A 4 -12.46 6.40 17.29
CA THR A 4 -12.82 6.80 18.65
C THR A 4 -13.16 5.59 19.55
N ALA A 5 -13.71 4.52 18.96
CA ALA A 5 -14.04 3.28 19.66
C ALA A 5 -14.09 2.09 18.68
N GLY A 6 -14.18 0.88 19.23
CA GLY A 6 -14.31 -0.36 18.47
C GLY A 6 -12.99 -1.06 18.16
N THR A 7 -13.05 -2.14 17.39
CA THR A 7 -11.89 -2.94 17.02
C THR A 7 -11.91 -3.21 15.52
N ILE A 8 -10.78 -2.92 14.87
CA ILE A 8 -10.52 -3.24 13.48
C ILE A 8 -9.71 -4.52 13.48
N ARG A 9 -10.17 -5.51 12.72
CA ARG A 9 -9.43 -6.74 12.46
C ARG A 9 -9.05 -6.82 10.99
N PHE A 10 -7.80 -7.13 10.71
CA PHE A 10 -7.31 -7.45 9.38
C PHE A 10 -6.85 -8.89 9.35
N ARG A 11 -7.39 -9.70 8.42
CA ARG A 11 -7.11 -11.15 8.34
C ARG A 11 -7.26 -11.87 9.70
N GLY A 12 -8.25 -11.47 10.50
CA GLY A 12 -8.54 -12.03 11.83
C GLY A 12 -7.76 -11.41 13.00
N GLU A 13 -6.66 -10.71 12.72
CA GLU A 13 -5.82 -10.07 13.73
C GLU A 13 -6.30 -8.66 14.08
N ALA A 14 -6.42 -8.34 15.37
CA ALA A 14 -6.77 -6.99 15.81
C ALA A 14 -5.60 -6.03 15.55
N ILE A 15 -5.86 -4.93 14.84
CA ILE A 15 -4.85 -3.91 14.52
C ILE A 15 -5.10 -2.57 15.23
N THR A 16 -6.27 -2.40 15.86
CA THR A 16 -6.55 -1.20 16.65
C THR A 16 -5.59 -1.09 17.83
N GLY A 17 -5.00 0.10 18.02
CA GLY A 17 -4.14 0.40 19.17
C GLY A 17 -2.69 -0.07 19.06
N LYS A 18 -2.33 -0.82 18.00
CA LYS A 18 -0.93 -1.22 17.74
C LYS A 18 -0.02 -0.04 17.45
N ALA A 19 1.26 -0.16 17.81
CA ALA A 19 2.27 0.81 17.45
C ALA A 19 2.55 0.78 15.94
N GLU A 20 3.09 1.89 15.39
CA GLU A 20 3.46 2.00 13.97
C GLU A 20 4.32 0.83 13.47
N ALA A 21 5.30 0.42 14.26
CA ALA A 21 6.20 -0.69 13.92
C ALA A 21 5.46 -2.02 13.75
N GLU A 22 4.44 -2.25 14.58
CA GLU A 22 3.62 -3.47 14.54
C GLU A 22 2.56 -3.45 13.43
N LEU A 23 2.20 -2.25 12.95
CA LEU A 23 1.27 -2.07 11.84
C LEU A 23 1.95 -2.21 10.47
N LYS A 24 3.26 -1.99 10.39
CA LYS A 24 4.03 -1.98 9.14
C LYS A 24 3.84 -3.26 8.30
N PRO A 25 3.88 -4.48 8.86
CA PRO A 25 3.64 -5.70 8.09
C PRO A 25 2.22 -5.76 7.52
N ALA A 26 1.20 -5.48 8.33
CA ALA A 26 -0.19 -5.49 7.89
C ALA A 26 -0.48 -4.45 6.79
N ARG A 27 0.15 -3.27 6.86
CA ARG A 27 0.01 -2.22 5.83
C ARG A 27 0.60 -2.61 4.48
N ARG A 28 1.61 -3.50 4.43
CA ARG A 28 2.15 -4.01 3.15
C ARG A 28 1.14 -4.86 2.38
N ASP A 29 0.18 -5.47 3.10
CA ASP A 29 -0.90 -6.27 2.53
C ASP A 29 -2.17 -5.44 2.20
N MET A 30 -2.13 -4.12 2.36
CA MET A 30 -3.26 -3.21 2.14
C MET A 30 -2.93 -2.23 1.03
N GLN A 31 -3.78 -2.17 0.00
CA GLN A 31 -3.70 -1.14 -1.02
C GLN A 31 -4.93 -0.24 -0.95
N VAL A 32 -4.68 1.06 -0.77
CA VAL A 32 -5.75 2.06 -0.76
C VAL A 32 -6.10 2.40 -2.20
N VAL A 33 -7.39 2.37 -2.52
CA VAL A 33 -7.93 2.89 -3.78
C VAL A 33 -8.74 4.14 -3.46
N PHE A 34 -8.41 5.25 -4.14
CA PHE A 34 -9.09 6.52 -3.95
C PHE A 34 -10.39 6.56 -4.75
N GLN A 35 -11.41 7.25 -4.21
CA GLN A 35 -12.70 7.42 -4.90
C GLN A 35 -12.63 8.37 -6.09
N ASP A 36 -11.70 9.34 -6.06
CA ASP A 36 -11.36 10.16 -7.21
C ASP A 36 -10.16 9.55 -7.94
N PRO A 37 -10.37 8.82 -9.05
CA PRO A 37 -9.28 8.22 -9.80
C PRO A 37 -8.40 9.28 -10.49
N TYR A 38 -8.95 10.43 -10.89
CA TYR A 38 -8.21 11.45 -11.65
C TYR A 38 -7.26 12.25 -10.76
N GLY A 39 -7.67 12.58 -9.54
CA GLY A 39 -6.83 13.25 -8.54
C GLY A 39 -5.73 12.36 -7.96
N SER A 40 -5.82 11.04 -8.13
CA SER A 40 -4.86 10.07 -7.56
C SER A 40 -3.60 9.84 -8.41
N PHE A 41 -3.62 10.23 -9.68
CA PHE A 41 -2.48 10.09 -10.59
C PHE A 41 -1.83 11.45 -10.84
N ASP A 42 -0.50 11.55 -10.67
CA ASP A 42 0.24 12.74 -11.10
C ASP A 42 0.43 12.67 -12.63
N PRO A 43 -0.22 13.54 -13.42
CA PRO A 43 -0.17 13.47 -14.89
C PRO A 43 1.23 13.76 -15.44
N ARG A 44 2.16 14.27 -14.62
CA ARG A 44 3.57 14.48 -14.98
C ARG A 44 4.40 13.20 -14.85
N GLN A 45 3.85 12.15 -14.23
CA GLN A 45 4.51 10.87 -14.09
C GLN A 45 4.00 9.89 -15.14
N LYS A 46 4.91 9.07 -15.68
CA LYS A 46 4.54 8.02 -16.62
C LYS A 46 3.65 6.98 -15.93
N VAL A 47 2.70 6.43 -16.68
CA VAL A 47 1.84 5.32 -16.23
C VAL A 47 2.67 4.16 -15.66
N GLU A 48 3.78 3.79 -16.33
CA GLU A 48 4.68 2.73 -15.87
C GLU A 48 5.17 2.97 -14.44
N LYS A 49 5.48 4.22 -14.09
CA LYS A 49 6.03 4.58 -12.79
C LYS A 49 4.95 4.57 -11.71
N LEU A 50 3.74 4.99 -12.06
CA LEU A 50 2.59 5.00 -11.16
C LEU A 50 2.15 3.56 -10.83
N VAL A 51 2.07 2.69 -11.83
CA VAL A 51 1.68 1.28 -11.64
C VAL A 51 2.78 0.47 -10.95
N ALA A 52 4.06 0.78 -11.20
CA ALA A 52 5.19 0.12 -10.54
C ALA A 52 5.51 0.67 -9.13
N GLU A 53 4.79 1.68 -8.64
CA GLU A 53 5.04 2.28 -7.32
C GLU A 53 5.04 1.22 -6.19
N PRO A 54 4.05 0.30 -6.11
CA PRO A 54 4.00 -0.71 -5.04
C PRO A 54 5.20 -1.66 -5.05
N LEU A 55 5.83 -1.88 -6.21
CA LEU A 55 6.99 -2.77 -6.34
C LEU A 55 8.19 -2.26 -5.53
N HIS A 56 8.27 -0.96 -5.24
CA HIS A 56 9.34 -0.39 -4.42
C HIS A 56 9.22 -0.74 -2.93
N LEU A 57 8.07 -1.25 -2.48
CA LEU A 57 7.85 -1.65 -1.09
C LEU A 57 8.26 -3.11 -0.82
N LEU A 58 8.57 -3.87 -1.87
CA LEU A 58 9.08 -5.24 -1.78
C LEU A 58 10.46 -5.25 -1.13
N GLU A 59 10.73 -6.30 -0.35
CA GLU A 59 12.02 -6.46 0.34
C GLU A 59 13.17 -6.66 -0.64
N LYS A 60 12.90 -7.37 -1.75
CA LYS A 60 13.80 -7.47 -2.88
C LYS A 60 13.21 -6.66 -4.03
N GLN A 61 13.96 -5.66 -4.48
CA GLN A 61 13.59 -4.89 -5.66
C GLN A 61 13.70 -5.76 -6.92
N PRO A 62 12.62 -5.91 -7.69
CA PRO A 62 12.70 -6.63 -8.96
C PRO A 62 13.55 -5.84 -9.95
N THR A 63 14.37 -6.56 -10.72
CA THR A 63 15.10 -6.06 -11.87
C THR A 63 14.13 -5.54 -12.93
N GLN A 64 14.63 -4.77 -13.89
CA GLN A 64 13.80 -4.25 -14.97
C GLN A 64 13.13 -5.37 -15.79
N ALA A 65 13.80 -6.51 -15.96
CA ALA A 65 13.24 -7.67 -16.65
C ALA A 65 12.10 -8.29 -15.83
N GLU A 66 12.33 -8.57 -14.54
CA GLU A 66 11.31 -9.12 -13.64
C GLU A 66 10.08 -8.20 -13.54
N ARG A 67 10.26 -6.88 -13.52
CA ARG A 67 9.15 -5.90 -13.49
C ARG A 67 8.24 -5.95 -14.72
N ARG A 68 8.74 -6.45 -15.87
CA ARG A 68 7.96 -6.56 -17.11
C ARG A 68 7.16 -7.85 -17.21
N GLU A 69 7.51 -8.86 -16.41
CA GLU A 69 6.89 -10.18 -16.43
C GLU A 69 5.82 -10.37 -15.33
N MET A 70 5.80 -9.49 -14.33
CA MET A 70 4.77 -9.42 -13.27
C MET A 70 3.49 -8.75 -13.76
#